data_AF-A0A2H3CZC4-F1
#
_entry.id   AF-A0A2H3CZC4-F1
#
_cell.length_a   1.000
_cell.length_b   1.000
_cell.length_c   1.000
_cell.angle_alpha   90.00
_cell.angle_beta   90.00
_cell.angle_gamma   90.00
#
_symmetry.space_group_name_H-M   'P 1'
#
loop_
_entity.id
_entity.type
_entity.pdbx_description
1 polymer ?
#
loop_
_entity_poly.entity_id
_entity_poly.type
_entity_poly.pdbx_seq_one_letter_code
_entity_poly.pdbx_strand_id
1 'polypeptide(L)'
;MFVIESNLPASARLSLATIAVTTSAASTAIVGWVTHPYVTTLRRLEPPNPGGVPEIEMTTYSLALKPRITRVYDPDFIIDTSRPFAKWELAKEVALPVERRPTIPVTGSEETVAETMDSNGEVIGSWVVRWAENGQGTCRSIGSVVRHFNVHLELLR
;
A
#
# COMPACT_ATOMS: atom_id res chain seq x y z
N MET A 1 0.93 -33.34 14.16
CA MET A 1 0.52 -33.31 15.58
C MET A 1 1.79 -33.30 16.41
N PHE A 2 2.15 -32.18 17.04
CA PHE A 2 3.30 -32.13 17.96
C PHE A 2 2.90 -32.86 19.25
N VAL A 3 3.04 -34.17 19.26
CA VAL A 3 2.91 -34.96 20.49
C VAL A 3 4.22 -34.77 21.24
N ILE A 4 4.23 -33.83 22.19
CA ILE A 4 5.35 -33.71 23.12
C ILE A 4 5.24 -34.89 24.09
N GLU A 5 5.86 -36.02 23.75
CA GLU A 5 6.17 -37.11 24.69
C GLU A 5 7.22 -36.62 25.71
N SER A 6 6.82 -35.67 26.55
CA SER A 6 7.63 -35.18 27.66
C SER A 6 6.96 -35.61 28.95
N ASN A 7 7.72 -36.10 29.93
CA ASN A 7 7.24 -36.39 31.28
C ASN A 7 6.95 -35.09 32.08
N LEU A 8 6.36 -34.09 31.43
CA LEU A 8 6.06 -32.78 31.98
C LEU A 8 4.57 -32.69 32.38
N PRO A 9 4.26 -31.99 33.49
CA PRO A 9 2.88 -31.65 33.84
C PRO A 9 2.17 -30.92 32.69
N ALA A 10 0.85 -31.08 32.60
CA ALA A 10 0.05 -30.49 31.53
C ALA A 10 0.21 -28.96 31.41
N SER A 11 0.39 -28.27 32.53
CA SER A 11 0.65 -26.81 32.57
C SER A 11 1.97 -26.44 31.88
N ALA A 12 3.04 -27.19 32.12
CA ALA A 12 4.34 -26.96 31.48
C ALA A 12 4.27 -27.22 29.97
N ARG A 13 3.55 -28.26 29.53
CA ARG A 13 3.33 -28.52 28.09
C ARG A 13 2.55 -27.38 27.44
N LEU A 14 1.51 -26.87 28.10
CA LEU A 14 0.72 -25.73 27.62
C LEU A 14 1.59 -24.47 27.52
N SER A 15 2.40 -24.16 28.54
CA SER A 15 3.32 -23.02 28.51
C SER A 15 4.31 -23.12 27.35
N LEU A 16 4.93 -24.29 27.14
CA LEU A 16 5.86 -24.50 26.04
C LEU A 16 5.19 -24.35 24.67
N ALA A 17 4.01 -24.93 24.49
CA ALA A 17 3.24 -24.80 23.25
C ALA A 17 2.89 -23.33 22.98
N THR A 18 2.44 -22.59 24.00
CA THR A 18 2.11 -21.17 23.88
C THR A 18 3.33 -20.34 23.49
N ILE A 19 4.48 -20.55 24.13
CA ILE A 19 5.72 -19.84 23.80
C ILE A 19 6.13 -20.11 22.35
N ALA A 20 6.09 -21.37 21.91
CA ALA A 20 6.45 -21.74 20.56
C ALA A 20 5.54 -21.10 19.50
N VAL A 21 4.22 -21.17 19.69
CA VAL A 21 3.24 -20.55 18.79
C VAL A 21 3.37 -19.03 18.78
N THR A 22 3.52 -18.42 19.95
CA THR A 22 3.65 -16.96 20.08
C THR A 22 4.91 -16.45 19.39
N THR A 23 6.05 -17.11 19.60
CA THR A 23 7.33 -16.71 18.98
C THR A 23 7.23 -16.82 17.45
N SER A 24 6.62 -17.89 16.94
CA SER A 24 6.43 -18.11 15.51
C SER A 24 5.50 -17.05 14.89
N ALA A 25 4.38 -16.75 15.55
CA ALA A 25 3.42 -15.75 15.11
C ALA A 25 4.03 -14.34 15.13
N ALA A 26 4.73 -13.97 16.20
CA ALA A 26 5.40 -12.68 16.34
C ALA A 26 6.46 -12.48 15.24
N SER A 27 7.31 -13.48 15.00
CA SER A 27 8.32 -13.41 13.93
C SER A 27 7.68 -13.22 12.56
N THR A 28 6.63 -14.00 12.27
CA THR A 28 5.92 -13.93 10.98
C THR A 28 5.25 -12.58 10.78
N ALA A 29 4.63 -12.04 11.84
CA ALA A 29 3.98 -10.73 11.81
C ALA A 29 4.99 -9.60 11.57
N ILE A 30 6.16 -9.64 12.22
CA ILE A 30 7.22 -8.64 12.03
C ILE A 30 7.75 -8.67 10.60
N VAL A 31 8.09 -9.87 10.09
CA VAL A 31 8.54 -10.02 8.70
C VAL A 31 7.48 -9.50 7.75
N GLY A 32 6.23 -9.90 7.93
CA GLY A 32 5.12 -9.43 7.12
C GLY A 32 4.95 -7.91 7.16
N TRP A 33 5.11 -7.27 8.32
CA TRP A 33 5.04 -5.80 8.42
C TRP A 33 6.20 -5.09 7.70
N VAL A 34 7.40 -5.66 7.77
CA VAL A 34 8.60 -5.13 7.08
C VAL A 34 8.49 -5.31 5.56
N THR A 35 8.00 -6.46 5.10
CA THR A 35 7.94 -6.81 3.67
C THR A 35 6.65 -6.37 2.99
N HIS A 36 5.59 -6.02 3.74
CA HIS A 36 4.32 -5.53 3.19
C HIS A 36 4.44 -4.48 2.07
N PRO A 37 5.32 -3.44 2.15
CA PRO A 37 5.45 -2.46 1.09
C PRO A 37 6.24 -2.97 -0.13
N TYR A 38 6.85 -4.15 -0.09
CA TYR A 38 7.73 -4.63 -1.16
C TYR A 38 6.99 -4.79 -2.49
N VAL A 39 7.38 -3.97 -3.46
CA VAL A 39 6.82 -4.00 -4.81
C VAL A 39 7.56 -5.06 -5.62
N THR A 40 6.81 -6.04 -6.09
CA THR A 40 7.31 -7.14 -6.92
C THR A 40 7.24 -6.83 -8.41
N THR A 41 6.24 -6.05 -8.82
CA THR A 41 6.02 -5.64 -10.20
C THR A 41 5.67 -4.15 -10.20
N LEU A 42 6.38 -3.39 -11.03
CA LEU A 42 6.16 -1.96 -11.23
C LEU A 42 5.95 -1.72 -12.72
N ARG A 43 4.79 -1.17 -13.10
CA ARG A 43 4.44 -0.90 -14.49
C ARG A 43 4.05 0.55 -14.65
N ARG A 44 4.58 1.18 -15.69
CA ARG A 44 4.07 2.47 -16.14
C ARG A 44 3.02 2.19 -17.22
N LEU A 45 1.80 2.67 -17.00
CA LEU A 45 0.73 2.55 -17.98
C LEU A 45 0.65 3.85 -18.78
N GLU A 46 0.67 3.72 -20.10
CA GLU A 46 0.45 4.86 -20.99
C GLU A 46 -1.00 5.32 -20.92
N PRO A 47 -1.25 6.63 -20.94
CA PRO A 47 -2.59 7.16 -20.92
C PRO A 47 -3.35 6.70 -22.18
N PRO A 48 -4.64 6.34 -22.07
CA PRO A 48 -5.44 5.94 -23.22
C PRO A 48 -5.68 7.07 -24.23
N ASN A 49 -5.55 8.34 -23.79
CA ASN A 49 -5.72 9.53 -24.62
C ASN A 49 -4.37 10.24 -24.85
N PRO A 50 -4.10 10.77 -26.05
CA PRO A 50 -2.93 11.59 -26.32
C PRO A 50 -2.89 12.81 -25.38
N GLY A 51 -1.84 12.92 -24.56
CA GLY A 51 -1.67 14.00 -23.58
C GLY A 51 -2.26 13.72 -22.19
N GLY A 52 -2.73 12.50 -21.91
CA GLY A 52 -3.13 12.12 -20.56
C GLY A 52 -1.95 11.97 -19.59
N VAL A 53 -2.24 11.91 -18.30
CA VAL A 53 -1.25 11.68 -17.25
C VAL A 53 -0.88 10.20 -17.24
N PRO A 54 0.42 9.83 -17.22
CA PRO A 54 0.84 8.44 -17.13
C PRO A 54 0.44 7.86 -15.79
N GLU A 55 0.04 6.60 -15.75
CA GLU A 55 -0.39 5.96 -14.52
C GLU A 55 0.67 4.96 -14.04
N ILE A 56 0.70 4.66 -12.74
CA ILE A 56 1.65 3.72 -12.15
C ILE A 56 0.89 2.58 -11.48
N GLU A 57 1.22 1.35 -11.84
CA GLU A 57 0.69 0.13 -11.23
C GLU A 57 1.80 -0.57 -10.44
N MET A 58 1.52 -0.89 -9.18
CA MET A 58 2.44 -1.53 -8.25
C MET A 58 1.78 -2.77 -7.65
N THR A 59 2.47 -3.91 -7.70
CA THR A 59 1.98 -5.15 -7.06
C THR A 59 2.78 -5.45 -5.80
N THR A 60 2.08 -5.48 -4.66
CA THR A 60 2.58 -5.95 -3.36
C THR A 60 1.86 -7.23 -2.94
N TYR A 61 2.23 -7.79 -1.78
CA TYR A 61 1.61 -9.00 -1.24
C TYR A 61 1.19 -8.80 0.22
N SER A 62 0.01 -9.32 0.56
CA SER A 62 -0.45 -9.41 1.94
C SER A 62 0.34 -10.47 2.72
N LEU A 63 0.17 -10.51 4.05
CA LEU A 63 0.78 -11.53 4.91
C LEU A 63 0.47 -12.97 4.46
N ALA A 64 -0.72 -13.20 3.91
CA ALA A 64 -1.15 -14.49 3.37
C ALA A 64 -0.72 -14.71 1.91
N LEU A 65 0.22 -13.93 1.39
CA LEU A 65 0.73 -13.98 0.02
C LEU A 65 -0.34 -13.82 -1.05
N LYS A 66 -1.44 -13.12 -0.74
CA LYS A 66 -2.39 -12.67 -1.76
C LYS A 66 -1.89 -11.36 -2.38
N PRO A 67 -1.84 -11.25 -3.72
CA PRO A 67 -1.38 -10.04 -4.39
C PRO A 67 -2.34 -8.89 -4.13
N ARG A 68 -1.78 -7.69 -4.03
CA ARG A 68 -2.47 -6.40 -3.91
C ARG A 68 -1.95 -5.49 -5.00
N ILE A 69 -2.82 -5.12 -5.92
CA ILE A 69 -2.47 -4.33 -7.10
C ILE A 69 -2.92 -2.91 -6.84
N THR A 70 -1.98 -2.00 -6.64
CA THR A 70 -2.27 -0.58 -6.44
C THR A 70 -2.00 0.19 -7.71
N ARG A 71 -3.05 0.81 -8.26
CA ARG A 71 -2.99 1.69 -9.42
C ARG A 71 -3.09 3.13 -8.95
N VAL A 72 -2.13 3.96 -9.34
CA VAL A 72 -2.07 5.39 -9.06
C VAL A 72 -2.31 6.14 -10.37
N TYR A 73 -3.40 6.89 -10.42
CA TYR A 73 -3.87 7.58 -11.63
C TYR A 73 -3.07 8.86 -11.94
N ASP A 74 -2.47 9.47 -10.92
CA ASP A 74 -1.57 10.62 -11.08
C ASP A 74 -0.31 10.42 -10.20
N PRO A 75 0.88 10.25 -10.82
CA PRO A 75 2.14 10.06 -10.11
C PRO A 75 2.54 11.21 -9.19
N ASP A 76 1.97 12.42 -9.36
CA ASP A 76 2.22 13.55 -8.46
C ASP A 76 1.75 13.27 -7.01
N PHE A 77 0.89 12.27 -6.81
CA PHE A 77 0.46 11.80 -5.50
C PHE A 77 1.44 10.81 -4.85
N ILE A 78 2.53 10.47 -5.52
CA ILE A 78 3.60 9.63 -4.97
C ILE A 78 4.72 10.53 -4.49
N ILE A 79 5.03 10.44 -3.20
CA ILE A 79 6.11 11.19 -2.56
C ILE A 79 7.10 10.24 -1.90
N ASP A 80 8.30 10.73 -1.59
CA ASP A 80 9.23 10.00 -0.74
C ASP A 80 8.68 9.85 0.69
N THR A 81 8.93 8.71 1.32
CA THR A 81 8.47 8.41 2.69
C THR A 81 9.62 8.36 3.68
N SER A 82 9.35 8.71 4.94
CA SER A 82 10.25 8.48 6.06
C SER A 82 10.06 7.10 6.71
N ARG A 83 9.08 6.29 6.25
CA ARG A 83 8.82 4.96 6.81
C ARG A 83 9.99 4.03 6.47
N PRO A 84 10.59 3.33 7.45
CA PRO A 84 11.58 2.30 7.19
C PRO A 84 11.06 1.23 6.22
N PHE A 85 11.95 0.71 5.38
CA PHE A 85 11.63 -0.32 4.39
C PHE A 85 10.56 0.09 3.38
N ALA A 86 10.36 1.38 3.15
CA ALA A 86 9.59 1.91 2.03
C ALA A 86 10.35 3.09 1.44
N LYS A 87 10.21 3.30 0.13
CA LYS A 87 10.82 4.42 -0.59
C LYS A 87 9.77 5.47 -0.93
N TRP A 88 8.60 5.01 -1.35
CA TRP A 88 7.49 5.86 -1.77
C TRP A 88 6.28 5.68 -0.85
N GLU A 89 5.46 6.72 -0.78
CA GLU A 89 4.12 6.66 -0.19
C GLU A 89 3.10 7.50 -0.96
N LEU A 90 1.82 7.17 -0.79
CA LEU A 90 0.74 8.06 -1.21
C LEU A 90 0.70 9.29 -0.29
N ALA A 91 0.74 10.46 -0.91
CA ALA A 91 0.73 11.76 -0.25
C ALA A 91 -0.54 11.92 0.60
N LYS A 92 -0.37 12.41 1.83
CA LYS A 92 -1.50 12.81 2.70
C LYS A 92 -2.02 14.20 2.36
N GLU A 93 -1.13 15.05 1.90
CA GLU A 93 -1.42 16.42 1.51
C GLU A 93 -0.72 16.69 0.19
N VAL A 94 -1.41 17.37 -0.72
CA VAL A 94 -0.89 17.71 -2.05
C VAL A 94 -1.16 19.18 -2.33
N ALA A 95 -0.27 19.80 -3.09
CA ALA A 95 -0.50 21.10 -3.68
C ALA A 95 -0.21 21.01 -5.18
N LEU A 96 -1.22 21.28 -6.00
CA LEU A 96 -1.05 21.22 -7.45
C LEU A 96 -0.03 22.29 -7.91
N PRO A 97 0.94 21.92 -8.77
CA PRO A 97 1.90 22.87 -9.31
C PRO A 97 1.20 23.96 -10.14
N VAL A 98 1.81 25.15 -10.18
CA VAL A 98 1.24 26.37 -10.78
C VAL A 98 0.82 26.19 -12.24
N GLU A 99 1.53 25.33 -12.96
CA GLU A 99 1.30 25.04 -14.39
C GLU A 99 0.02 24.23 -14.63
N ARG A 100 -0.48 23.47 -13.64
CA ARG A 100 -1.74 22.70 -13.71
C ARG A 100 -2.95 23.48 -13.18
N ARG A 101 -2.77 24.75 -12.81
CA ARG A 101 -3.86 25.64 -12.32
C ARG A 101 -5.04 25.89 -13.29
N PRO A 102 -4.96 25.78 -14.63
CA PRO A 102 -6.16 25.98 -15.45
C PRO A 102 -7.23 24.90 -15.22
N THR A 103 -6.89 23.79 -14.55
CA THR A 103 -7.81 22.72 -14.14
C THR A 103 -7.86 22.61 -12.61
N ILE A 104 -7.93 23.74 -11.88
CA ILE A 104 -8.13 23.69 -10.42
C ILE A 104 -9.45 22.95 -10.15
N PRO A 105 -9.40 21.83 -9.41
CA PRO A 105 -10.59 21.10 -9.03
C PRO A 105 -11.52 21.99 -8.20
N VAL A 106 -12.83 21.77 -8.32
CA VAL A 106 -13.81 22.55 -7.58
C VAL A 106 -13.57 22.37 -6.07
N THR A 107 -13.49 23.47 -5.33
CA THR A 107 -13.34 23.40 -3.87
C THR A 107 -14.42 22.51 -3.26
N GLY A 108 -14.00 21.53 -2.45
CA GLY A 108 -14.88 20.56 -1.82
C GLY A 108 -15.19 19.31 -2.65
N SER A 109 -14.75 19.24 -3.92
CA SER A 109 -14.87 18.01 -4.70
C SER A 109 -13.94 16.92 -4.17
N GLU A 110 -14.36 15.67 -4.33
CA GLU A 110 -13.55 14.50 -4.03
C GLU A 110 -13.21 13.74 -5.31
N GLU A 111 -12.01 13.21 -5.36
CA GLU A 111 -11.49 12.46 -6.51
C GLU A 111 -10.67 11.27 -6.03
N THR A 112 -10.86 10.12 -6.68
CA THR A 112 -10.04 8.93 -6.41
C THR A 112 -8.75 9.02 -7.22
N VAL A 113 -7.62 9.07 -6.53
CA VAL A 113 -6.29 9.26 -7.16
C VAL A 113 -5.47 7.96 -7.18
N ALA A 114 -5.85 6.99 -6.34
CA ALA A 114 -5.30 5.66 -6.40
C ALA A 114 -6.31 4.62 -5.88
N GLU A 115 -6.20 3.39 -6.35
CA GLU A 115 -7.01 2.26 -5.88
C GLU A 115 -6.14 1.04 -5.67
N THR A 116 -6.48 0.25 -4.65
CA THR A 116 -5.88 -1.05 -4.38
C THR A 116 -6.92 -2.12 -4.69
N MET A 117 -6.56 -3.06 -5.54
CA MET A 117 -7.37 -4.19 -5.95
C MET A 117 -6.82 -5.51 -5.42
N ASP A 118 -7.68 -6.50 -5.31
CA ASP A 118 -7.28 -7.89 -5.08
C ASP A 118 -6.85 -8.61 -6.38
N SER A 119 -6.58 -9.92 -6.29
CA SER A 119 -6.21 -10.75 -7.44
C SER A 119 -7.31 -10.89 -8.50
N ASN A 120 -8.56 -10.64 -8.14
CA ASN A 120 -9.72 -10.75 -9.02
C ASN A 120 -10.02 -9.40 -9.72
N GLY A 121 -9.28 -8.35 -9.38
CA GLY A 121 -9.54 -6.99 -9.85
C GLY A 121 -10.62 -6.26 -9.04
N GLU A 122 -11.06 -6.81 -7.90
CA GLU A 122 -12.01 -6.13 -7.03
C GLU A 122 -11.31 -5.04 -6.22
N VAL A 123 -11.82 -3.81 -6.26
CA VAL A 123 -11.29 -2.69 -5.48
C VAL A 123 -11.58 -2.92 -3.99
N ILE A 124 -10.53 -3.10 -3.21
CA ILE A 124 -10.61 -3.30 -1.75
C ILE A 124 -10.34 -2.02 -0.97
N GLY A 125 -9.80 -0.99 -1.63
CA GLY A 125 -9.60 0.32 -1.04
C GLY A 125 -9.25 1.39 -2.06
N SER A 126 -9.62 2.62 -1.76
CA SER A 126 -9.40 3.80 -2.59
C SER A 126 -8.73 4.91 -1.79
N TRP A 127 -7.75 5.57 -2.40
CA TRP A 127 -7.13 6.79 -1.88
C TRP A 127 -7.79 7.97 -2.56
N VAL A 128 -8.48 8.79 -1.76
CA VAL A 128 -9.34 9.87 -2.23
C VAL A 128 -8.78 11.19 -1.74
N VAL A 129 -8.59 12.13 -2.66
CA VAL A 129 -8.26 13.52 -2.34
C VAL A 129 -9.55 14.33 -2.21
N ARG A 130 -9.61 15.17 -1.19
CA ARG A 130 -10.60 16.23 -1.08
C ARG A 130 -9.92 17.56 -1.34
N TRP A 131 -10.39 18.26 -2.36
CA TRP A 131 -9.79 19.51 -2.80
C TRP A 131 -10.26 20.70 -1.94
N ALA A 132 -9.32 21.56 -1.59
CA ALA A 132 -9.50 22.82 -0.92
C ALA A 132 -9.18 23.97 -1.88
N GLU A 133 -9.25 25.20 -1.38
CA GLU A 133 -8.90 26.38 -2.18
C GLU A 133 -7.44 26.34 -2.66
N ASN A 134 -7.16 27.01 -3.77
CA ASN A 134 -5.81 27.15 -4.33
C ASN A 134 -5.12 25.84 -4.75
N GLY A 135 -5.89 24.77 -5.02
CA GLY A 135 -5.34 23.49 -5.48
C GLY A 135 -4.62 22.70 -4.39
N GLN A 136 -4.88 23.02 -3.11
CA GLN A 136 -4.47 22.19 -1.98
C GLN A 136 -5.45 21.02 -1.85
N GLY A 137 -4.95 19.83 -1.51
CA GLY A 137 -5.79 18.65 -1.32
C GLY A 137 -5.37 17.86 -0.09
N THR A 138 -6.35 17.35 0.64
CA THR A 138 -6.12 16.41 1.75
C THR A 138 -6.60 15.03 1.34
N CYS A 139 -5.73 14.03 1.45
CA CYS A 139 -6.01 12.67 1.04
C CYS A 139 -6.39 11.78 2.22
N ARG A 140 -7.29 10.85 1.96
CA ARG A 140 -7.77 9.86 2.94
C ARG A 140 -7.95 8.48 2.29
N SER A 141 -7.76 7.43 3.09
CA SER A 141 -8.11 6.08 2.69
C SER A 141 -9.59 5.79 2.91
N ILE A 142 -10.19 5.10 1.94
CA ILE A 142 -11.46 4.38 2.07
C ILE A 142 -11.13 2.89 1.91
N GLY A 143 -11.54 2.04 2.86
CA GLY A 143 -11.24 0.61 2.81
C GLY A 143 -9.76 0.26 3.07
N SER A 144 -9.28 -0.81 2.44
CA SER A 144 -7.93 -1.37 2.61
C SER A 144 -6.97 -0.90 1.51
N VAL A 145 -6.36 0.27 1.70
CA VAL A 145 -5.40 0.85 0.76
C VAL A 145 -3.97 0.47 1.13
N VAL A 146 -3.16 0.05 0.15
CA VAL A 146 -1.71 0.01 0.31
C VAL A 146 -1.15 1.41 0.08
N ARG A 147 -0.58 2.01 1.12
CA ARG A 147 -0.06 3.39 1.07
C ARG A 147 1.45 3.49 0.86
N HIS A 148 2.23 2.51 1.30
CA HIS A 148 3.70 2.59 1.28
C HIS A 148 4.26 1.54 0.34
N PHE A 149 5.31 1.89 -0.39
CA PHE A 149 5.90 1.08 -1.44
C PHE A 149 7.42 1.10 -1.32
N ASN A 150 8.02 -0.08 -1.25
CA ASN A 150 9.46 -0.27 -1.41
C ASN A 150 9.71 -0.68 -2.86
N VAL A 151 10.17 0.28 -3.64
CA VAL A 151 10.38 0.11 -5.08
C VAL A 151 11.88 0.05 -5.39
N HIS A 152 12.21 -0.82 -6.33
CA HIS A 152 13.51 -0.87 -6.96
C HIS A 152 13.35 -0.44 -8.42
N LEU A 153 14.14 0.55 -8.87
CA LEU A 153 13.99 1.13 -10.22
C LEU A 153 14.23 0.11 -11.34
N GLU A 154 14.98 -0.97 -11.05
CA GLU A 154 15.17 -2.09 -11.97
C GLU A 154 13.88 -2.85 -12.32
N LEU A 155 12.82 -2.68 -11.53
CA LEU A 155 11.52 -3.31 -11.75
C LEU A 155 10.62 -2.51 -12.72
N LEU A 156 10.99 -1.27 -13.04
CA LEU A 156 10.21 -0.43 -13.96
C LEU A 156 10.28 -1.03 -15.37
N ARG A 157 9.17 -1.59 -15.82
CA ARG A 157 8.98 -2.08 -17.20
C ARG A 157 8.04 -1.18 -17.98
#